data_AF-A0A2V3VZH8-F1
#
_entry.id   AF-A0A2V3VZH8-F1
#
_cell.length_a   1.000
_cell.length_b   1.000
_cell.length_c   1.000
_cell.angle_alpha   90.00
_cell.angle_beta   90.00
_cell.angle_gamma   90.00
#
_symmetry.space_group_name_H-M   'P 1'
#
loop_
_entity.id
_entity.type
_entity.pdbx_description
1 polymer ?
#
loop_
_entity_poly.entity_id
_entity_poly.type
_entity_poly.pdbx_seq_one_letter_code
_entity_poly.pdbx_strand_id
1 'polypeptide(L)'
;MKEVRTESISFEKDLLKESFKKMEPNVKYEIQSLIYYPYLFHEYKVEKSGLINRVGQKTGCTIDGMNKIGALVDTAPTFIFKKIKEKYIMKRIVNNNEAIEIAEQFLFESIYSRMKIVKMPRLELQRQEEFYRPYWIVKGKGKLTSFYLTVDAVTGKYHPL
;
A
#
# COMPACT_ATOMS: atom_id res chain seq x y z
N MET A 1 9.64 7.63 -20.36
CA MET A 1 8.32 7.19 -19.81
C MET A 1 8.49 5.74 -19.48
N LYS A 2 8.06 5.30 -18.29
CA LYS A 2 8.19 3.94 -17.81
C LYS A 2 6.81 3.29 -17.75
N GLU A 3 6.70 2.05 -18.24
CA GLU A 3 5.50 1.24 -18.04
C GLU A 3 5.58 0.55 -16.68
N VAL A 4 4.52 0.66 -15.89
CA VAL A 4 4.44 0.07 -14.55
C VAL A 4 3.08 -0.56 -14.30
N ARG A 5 3.03 -1.51 -13.35
CA ARG A 5 1.77 -1.98 -12.75
C ARG A 5 1.27 -0.94 -11.76
N THR A 6 -0.03 -0.66 -11.78
CA THR A 6 -0.70 0.26 -10.88
C THR A 6 -2.14 -0.19 -10.65
N GLU A 7 -2.84 0.46 -9.74
CA GLU A 7 -4.28 0.26 -9.51
C GLU A 7 -5.07 1.35 -10.24
N SER A 8 -6.31 1.04 -10.61
CA SER A 8 -7.21 2.03 -11.18
C SER A 8 -7.51 3.13 -10.16
N ILE A 9 -7.43 4.39 -10.59
CA ILE A 9 -7.86 5.52 -9.78
C ILE A 9 -9.38 5.46 -9.69
N SER A 10 -9.90 5.30 -8.49
CA SER A 10 -11.34 5.25 -8.23
C SER A 10 -11.84 6.48 -7.48
N PHE A 11 -10.95 7.23 -6.84
CA PHE A 11 -11.31 8.42 -6.08
C PHE A 11 -10.96 9.70 -6.87
N GLU A 12 -12.00 10.28 -7.47
CA GLU A 12 -11.89 11.44 -8.32
C GLU A 12 -11.57 12.73 -7.56
N LYS A 13 -10.96 13.68 -8.27
CA LYS A 13 -10.48 14.95 -7.71
C LYS A 13 -11.59 15.79 -7.07
N ASP A 14 -12.81 15.71 -7.56
CA ASP A 14 -13.88 16.58 -7.10
C ASP A 14 -14.50 16.08 -5.78
N LEU A 15 -14.64 14.76 -5.61
CA LEU A 15 -15.00 14.14 -4.32
C LEU A 15 -14.00 14.49 -3.22
N LEU A 16 -12.73 14.57 -3.58
CA LEU A 16 -11.63 14.89 -2.68
C LEU A 16 -11.69 16.36 -2.19
N LYS A 17 -12.00 17.31 -3.10
CA LYS A 17 -12.21 18.71 -2.74
C LYS A 17 -13.42 18.90 -1.81
N GLU A 18 -14.52 18.19 -2.08
CA GLU A 18 -15.71 18.25 -1.24
C GLU A 18 -15.46 17.70 0.16
N SER A 19 -14.77 16.56 0.26
CA SER A 19 -14.39 15.97 1.55
C SER A 19 -13.53 16.91 2.36
N PHE A 20 -12.56 17.57 1.74
CA PHE A 20 -11.67 18.50 2.46
C PHE A 20 -12.34 19.80 2.89
N LYS A 21 -13.24 20.35 2.08
CA LYS A 21 -14.05 21.52 2.48
C LYS A 21 -14.89 21.25 3.73
N LYS A 22 -15.41 20.02 3.87
CA LYS A 22 -16.18 19.61 5.05
C LYS A 22 -15.30 19.48 6.30
N MET A 23 -14.06 19.04 6.15
CA MET A 23 -13.13 18.81 7.27
C MET A 23 -12.61 20.12 7.86
N GLU A 24 -12.10 21.03 7.03
CA GLU A 24 -11.70 22.37 7.47
C GLU A 24 -12.10 23.45 6.44
N PRO A 25 -13.26 24.11 6.64
CA PRO A 25 -13.78 25.10 5.69
C PRO A 25 -12.86 26.31 5.47
N ASN A 26 -11.99 26.61 6.44
CA ASN A 26 -11.09 27.77 6.42
C ASN A 26 -9.76 27.49 5.72
N VAL A 27 -9.53 26.26 5.26
CA VAL A 27 -8.33 25.85 4.52
C VAL A 27 -8.65 25.74 3.04
N LYS A 28 -7.81 26.36 2.19
CA LYS A 28 -7.90 26.17 0.75
C LYS A 28 -7.05 24.96 0.35
N TYR A 29 -7.69 23.98 -0.29
CA TYR A 29 -7.04 22.76 -0.76
C TYR A 29 -6.83 22.80 -2.27
N GLU A 30 -5.63 22.45 -2.69
CA GLU A 30 -5.21 22.47 -4.09
C GLU A 30 -4.48 21.16 -4.44
N ILE A 31 -5.02 20.38 -5.37
CA ILE A 31 -4.39 19.14 -5.84
C ILE A 31 -3.23 19.53 -6.76
N GLN A 32 -2.00 19.28 -6.33
CA GLN A 32 -0.78 19.68 -7.02
C GLN A 32 -0.38 18.67 -8.09
N SER A 33 -0.34 17.39 -7.71
CA SER A 33 0.21 16.34 -8.56
C SER A 33 -0.35 14.97 -8.20
N LEU A 34 -0.12 14.01 -9.10
CA LEU A 34 -0.31 12.60 -8.85
C LEU A 34 1.06 11.93 -8.85
N ILE A 35 1.37 11.19 -7.80
CA ILE A 35 2.58 10.38 -7.70
C ILE A 35 2.23 8.90 -7.64
N TYR A 36 3.19 8.06 -7.98
CA TYR A 36 3.07 6.61 -8.01
C TYR A 36 4.08 6.03 -7.05
N TYR A 37 3.56 5.52 -5.93
CA TYR A 37 4.33 5.11 -4.77
C TYR A 37 4.58 3.59 -4.78
N PRO A 38 5.82 3.12 -4.60
CA PRO A 38 6.17 1.72 -4.79
C PRO A 38 5.68 0.83 -3.65
N TYR A 39 5.07 -0.30 -4.02
CA TYR A 39 4.73 -1.39 -3.12
C TYR A 39 5.14 -2.73 -3.74
N LEU A 40 5.39 -3.71 -2.87
CA LEU A 40 5.54 -5.10 -3.27
C LEU A 40 4.43 -5.93 -2.64
N PHE A 41 3.58 -6.52 -3.47
CA PHE A 41 2.59 -7.49 -3.05
C PHE A 41 3.24 -8.87 -2.95
N HIS A 42 3.03 -9.56 -1.83
CA HIS A 42 3.44 -10.94 -1.62
C HIS A 42 2.23 -11.77 -1.19
N GLU A 43 2.06 -12.92 -1.81
CA GLU A 43 1.05 -13.91 -1.44
C GLU A 43 1.76 -15.20 -1.02
N TYR A 44 1.41 -15.69 0.17
CA TYR A 44 1.95 -16.92 0.73
C TYR A 44 0.83 -17.93 0.95
N LYS A 45 1.18 -19.20 0.82
CA LYS A 45 0.37 -20.31 1.28
C LYS A 45 0.84 -20.74 2.66
N VAL A 46 -0.09 -20.90 3.59
CA VAL A 46 0.21 -21.38 4.94
C VAL A 46 0.20 -22.91 4.95
N GLU A 47 1.38 -23.53 5.08
CA GLU A 47 1.50 -24.99 5.19
C GLU A 47 1.08 -25.49 6.59
N LYS A 48 0.67 -26.76 6.65
CA LYS A 48 0.13 -27.40 7.85
C LYS A 48 1.17 -27.44 8.98
N SER A 49 0.88 -26.77 10.10
CA SER A 49 1.32 -27.23 11.43
C SER A 49 0.09 -27.77 12.16
N GLY A 50 0.22 -28.92 12.84
CA GLY A 50 -0.88 -29.81 13.25
C GLY A 50 -2.01 -29.26 14.13
N LEU A 51 -2.00 -27.96 14.46
CA LEU A 51 -2.99 -27.26 15.29
C LEU A 51 -3.73 -26.11 14.58
N ILE A 52 -3.42 -25.81 13.31
CA ILE A 52 -3.95 -24.64 12.60
C ILE A 52 -5.04 -25.05 11.60
N ASN A 53 -6.29 -24.65 11.82
CA ASN A 53 -7.43 -24.91 10.90
C ASN A 53 -7.38 -24.09 9.59
N ARG A 54 -6.29 -23.35 9.33
CA ARG A 54 -6.07 -22.52 8.12
C ARG A 54 -5.11 -23.13 7.11
N VAL A 55 -4.84 -24.44 7.22
CA VAL A 55 -3.96 -25.16 6.28
C VAL A 55 -4.41 -24.93 4.84
N GLY A 56 -3.49 -24.48 3.99
CA GLY A 56 -3.74 -24.26 2.58
C GLY A 56 -4.45 -22.95 2.25
N GLN A 57 -4.80 -22.12 3.24
CA GLN A 57 -5.27 -20.76 2.99
C GLN A 57 -4.12 -19.88 2.50
N LYS A 58 -4.45 -18.98 1.58
CA LYS A 58 -3.57 -17.92 1.11
C LYS A 58 -3.64 -16.74 2.07
N THR A 59 -2.50 -16.15 2.37
CA THR A 59 -2.40 -14.87 3.08
C THR A 59 -1.56 -13.92 2.25
N GLY A 60 -2.05 -12.69 2.08
CA GLY A 60 -1.35 -11.66 1.34
C GLY A 60 -0.85 -10.56 2.27
N CYS A 61 0.28 -9.96 1.91
CA CYS A 61 0.71 -8.69 2.47
C CYS A 61 1.28 -7.79 1.38
N THR A 62 1.30 -6.49 1.65
CA THR A 62 2.03 -5.49 0.87
C THR A 62 3.17 -4.94 1.70
N ILE A 63 4.33 -4.78 1.09
CA ILE A 63 5.49 -4.11 1.67
C ILE A 63 5.62 -2.73 1.05
N ASP A 64 5.65 -1.71 1.90
CA ASP A 64 6.00 -0.35 1.50
C ASP A 64 7.44 -0.31 0.97
N GLY A 65 7.58 0.05 -0.31
CA GLY A 65 8.85 0.06 -1.02
C GLY A 65 9.82 1.19 -0.61
N MET A 66 9.42 2.09 0.27
CA MET A 66 10.25 3.15 0.85
C MET A 66 10.48 2.94 2.35
N ASN A 67 9.41 2.66 3.10
CA ASN A 67 9.41 2.64 4.55
C ASN A 67 9.62 1.25 5.16
N LYS A 68 9.62 0.17 4.34
CA LYS A 68 9.80 -1.22 4.81
C LYS A 68 8.70 -1.70 5.77
N ILE A 69 7.52 -1.11 5.67
CA ILE A 69 6.38 -1.46 6.52
C ILE A 69 5.51 -2.48 5.79
N GLY A 70 5.19 -3.58 6.49
CA GLY A 70 4.22 -4.58 6.03
C GLY A 70 2.80 -4.21 6.40
N ALA A 71 1.85 -4.53 5.53
CA ALA A 71 0.42 -4.46 5.81
C ALA A 71 -0.28 -5.71 5.26
N LEU A 72 -1.23 -6.26 6.02
CA LEU A 72 -2.06 -7.38 5.55
C LEU A 72 -2.97 -6.88 4.44
N VAL A 73 -3.22 -7.75 3.45
CA VAL A 73 -4.28 -7.52 2.47
C VAL A 73 -5.32 -8.61 2.55
N ASP A 74 -6.59 -8.19 2.61
CA ASP A 74 -7.72 -9.10 2.63
C ASP A 74 -8.03 -9.66 1.24
N THR A 75 -7.66 -8.93 0.18
CA THR A 75 -7.88 -9.32 -1.21
C THR A 75 -6.69 -8.91 -2.06
N ALA A 76 -6.28 -9.77 -2.99
CA ALA A 76 -5.20 -9.47 -3.91
C ALA A 76 -5.57 -8.24 -4.77
N PRO A 77 -4.69 -7.24 -4.88
CA PRO A 77 -4.94 -6.08 -5.72
C PRO A 77 -5.08 -6.48 -7.20
N THR A 78 -5.95 -5.76 -7.90
CA THR A 78 -6.09 -5.89 -9.36
C THR A 78 -5.23 -4.83 -10.02
N PHE A 79 -4.30 -5.27 -10.87
CA PHE A 79 -3.34 -4.37 -11.51
C PHE A 79 -3.72 -4.07 -12.95
N ILE A 80 -3.42 -2.84 -13.37
CA ILE A 80 -3.39 -2.39 -14.76
C ILE A 80 -1.99 -1.93 -15.11
N PHE A 81 -1.62 -2.01 -16.39
CA PHE A 81 -0.38 -1.43 -16.89
C PHE A 81 -0.61 0.02 -17.33
N LYS A 82 0.31 0.91 -16.95
CA LYS A 82 0.23 2.33 -17.29
C LYS A 82 1.61 2.90 -17.61
N LYS A 83 1.68 3.72 -18.68
CA LYS A 83 2.88 4.49 -19.03
C LYS A 83 2.88 5.81 -18.27
N ILE A 84 3.93 6.03 -17.49
CA ILE A 84 4.05 7.15 -16.55
C ILE A 84 5.40 7.86 -16.76
N LYS A 85 5.41 9.18 -16.61
CA LYS A 85 6.68 9.93 -16.64
C LYS A 85 7.45 9.62 -15.35
N GLU A 86 8.73 9.30 -15.47
CA GLU A 86 9.56 8.86 -14.33
C GLU A 86 9.58 9.85 -13.17
N LYS A 87 9.48 11.16 -13.43
CA LYS A 87 9.37 12.19 -12.39
C LYS A 87 8.16 12.06 -11.45
N TYR A 88 7.16 11.27 -11.82
CA TYR A 88 5.98 10.97 -10.99
C TYR A 88 6.06 9.62 -10.31
N ILE A 89 7.15 8.87 -10.52
CA ILE A 89 7.37 7.55 -9.93
C ILE A 89 8.36 7.72 -8.77
N MET A 90 7.92 7.35 -7.58
CA MET A 90 8.79 7.29 -6.39
C MET A 90 9.78 6.13 -6.54
N LYS A 91 11.05 6.35 -6.23
CA LYS A 91 12.10 5.34 -6.37
C LYS A 91 12.08 4.38 -5.19
N ARG A 92 11.72 3.12 -5.44
CA ARG A 92 11.81 2.02 -4.47
C ARG A 92 13.23 1.91 -3.89
N ILE A 93 13.32 1.78 -2.57
CA ILE A 93 14.56 1.55 -1.81
C ILE A 93 14.71 0.06 -1.50
N VAL A 94 13.61 -0.62 -1.20
CA VAL A 94 13.59 -2.04 -0.82
C VAL A 94 13.83 -2.93 -2.03
N ASN A 95 14.80 -3.84 -1.94
CA ASN A 95 15.03 -4.83 -3.00
C ASN A 95 14.13 -6.07 -2.82
N ASN A 96 14.09 -6.95 -3.82
CA ASN A 96 13.16 -8.09 -3.80
C ASN A 96 13.45 -9.09 -2.66
N ASN A 97 14.71 -9.36 -2.34
CA ASN A 97 15.08 -10.32 -1.30
C ASN A 97 14.75 -9.75 0.09
N GLU A 98 15.09 -8.49 0.31
CA GLU A 98 14.74 -7.77 1.54
C GLU A 98 13.21 -7.72 1.73
N ALA A 99 12.45 -7.51 0.66
CA ALA A 99 10.99 -7.48 0.76
C ALA A 99 10.39 -8.84 1.14
N ILE A 100 11.00 -9.95 0.70
CA ILE A 100 10.60 -11.30 1.11
C ILE A 100 10.83 -11.48 2.61
N GLU A 101 12.02 -11.11 3.11
CA GLU A 101 12.35 -11.19 4.54
C GLU A 101 11.37 -10.38 5.40
N ILE A 102 11.08 -9.14 4.98
CA ILE A 102 10.10 -8.28 5.65
C ILE A 102 8.70 -8.90 5.61
N ALA A 103 8.29 -9.45 4.46
CA ALA A 103 6.97 -10.06 4.30
C ALA A 103 6.79 -11.29 5.19
N GLU A 104 7.78 -12.17 5.24
CA GLU A 104 7.77 -13.35 6.09
C GLU A 104 7.73 -12.97 7.57
N GLN A 105 8.59 -12.02 8.00
CA GLN A 105 8.59 -11.53 9.38
C GLN A 105 7.24 -10.90 9.76
N PHE A 106 6.72 -10.02 8.90
CA PHE A 106 5.44 -9.35 9.15
C PHE A 106 4.27 -10.35 9.26
N LEU A 107 4.21 -11.32 8.35
CA LEU A 107 3.17 -12.35 8.37
C LEU A 107 3.30 -13.25 9.59
N PHE A 108 4.53 -13.60 9.96
CA PHE A 108 4.82 -14.36 11.18
C PHE A 108 4.28 -13.64 12.43
N GLU A 109 4.63 -12.37 12.61
CA GLU A 109 4.18 -11.56 13.76
C GLU A 109 2.65 -11.40 13.76
N SER A 110 2.06 -11.22 12.58
CA SER A 110 0.61 -11.11 12.39
C SER A 110 -0.13 -12.40 12.72
N ILE A 111 0.40 -13.57 12.34
CA ILE A 111 -0.19 -14.87 12.64
C ILE A 111 -0.04 -15.19 14.13
N TYR A 112 1.17 -14.98 14.68
CA TYR A 112 1.48 -15.26 16.08
C TYR A 112 0.58 -14.47 17.03
N SER A 113 0.49 -13.16 16.81
CA SER A 113 -0.32 -12.25 17.64
C SER A 113 -1.81 -12.61 17.63
N ARG A 114 -2.34 -13.04 16.48
CA ARG A 114 -3.77 -13.36 16.33
C ARG A 114 -4.14 -14.76 16.80
N MET A 115 -3.25 -15.73 16.67
CA MET A 115 -3.60 -17.15 16.81
C MET A 115 -3.03 -17.82 18.07
N LYS A 116 -2.18 -17.14 18.86
CA LYS A 116 -1.53 -17.69 20.06
C LYS A 116 -0.93 -19.09 19.82
N ILE A 117 -0.34 -19.27 18.63
CA ILE A 117 0.15 -20.57 18.19
C ILE A 117 1.47 -20.93 18.87
N VAL A 118 1.60 -22.20 19.25
CA VAL A 118 2.82 -22.75 19.89
C VAL A 118 3.88 -23.14 18.86
N LYS A 119 3.45 -23.51 17.63
CA LYS A 119 4.34 -23.90 16.53
C LYS A 119 3.99 -23.17 15.25
N MET A 120 5.02 -22.55 14.68
CA MET A 120 4.90 -21.71 13.49
C MET A 120 4.57 -22.54 12.26
N PRO A 121 3.60 -22.10 11.43
CA PRO A 121 3.40 -22.70 10.13
C PRO A 121 4.55 -22.33 9.20
N ARG A 122 4.84 -23.21 8.24
CA ARG A 122 5.74 -22.87 7.15
C ARG A 122 4.98 -22.01 6.13
N LEU A 123 5.61 -20.94 5.68
CA LEU A 123 5.08 -20.05 4.65
C LEU A 123 5.75 -20.39 3.33
N GLU A 124 4.96 -20.60 2.29
CA GLU A 124 5.44 -20.86 0.94
C GLU A 124 5.05 -19.68 0.04
N LEU A 125 6.03 -18.93 -0.48
CA LEU A 125 5.77 -17.81 -1.38
C LEU A 125 5.15 -18.32 -2.68
N GLN A 126 3.97 -17.80 -3.03
CA GLN A 126 3.22 -18.19 -4.24
C GLN A 126 3.28 -17.12 -5.33
N ARG A 127 3.28 -15.83 -4.92
CA ARG A 127 3.23 -14.70 -5.85
C ARG A 127 3.96 -13.52 -5.25
N GLN A 128 4.74 -12.84 -6.08
CA GLN A 128 5.40 -11.60 -5.75
C GLN A 128 5.27 -10.63 -6.92
N GLU A 129 4.75 -9.43 -6.66
CA GLU A 129 4.57 -8.41 -7.69
C GLU A 129 4.89 -7.01 -7.18
N GLU A 130 5.71 -6.29 -7.94
CA GLU A 130 5.89 -4.86 -7.77
C GLU A 130 4.76 -4.10 -8.46
N PHE A 131 4.19 -3.13 -7.76
CA PHE A 131 3.22 -2.19 -8.29
C PHE A 131 3.43 -0.81 -7.69
N TYR A 132 2.83 0.20 -8.32
CA TYR A 132 2.88 1.56 -7.86
C TYR A 132 1.48 2.08 -7.60
N ARG A 133 1.15 2.33 -6.34
CA ARG A 133 -0.15 2.83 -5.94
C ARG A 133 -0.24 4.34 -6.18
N PRO A 134 -1.30 4.85 -6.82
CA PRO A 134 -1.42 6.27 -7.14
C PRO A 134 -1.85 7.07 -5.90
N TYR A 135 -1.17 8.19 -5.63
CA TYR A 135 -1.51 9.13 -4.56
C TYR A 135 -1.61 10.56 -5.07
N TRP A 136 -2.65 11.26 -4.64
CA TRP A 136 -2.79 12.69 -4.82
C TRP A 136 -1.93 13.44 -3.80
N ILE A 137 -1.10 14.36 -4.28
CA ILE A 137 -0.44 15.36 -3.43
C ILE A 137 -1.32 16.59 -3.38
N VAL A 138 -1.74 16.96 -2.18
CA VAL A 138 -2.69 18.04 -1.94
C VAL A 138 -2.03 19.07 -1.06
N LYS A 139 -2.02 20.32 -1.51
CA LYS A 139 -1.54 21.45 -0.72
C LYS A 139 -2.71 22.07 0.03
N GLY A 140 -2.64 22.07 1.35
CA GLY A 140 -3.50 22.86 2.22
C GLY A 140 -2.86 24.23 2.47
N LYS A 141 -3.63 25.31 2.31
CA LYS A 141 -3.24 26.67 2.69
C LYS A 141 -4.24 27.21 3.71
N GLY A 142 -3.83 27.23 4.97
CA GLY A 142 -4.55 27.89 6.06
C GLY A 142 -4.14 29.36 6.19
N LYS A 143 -4.63 30.05 7.24
CA LYS A 143 -4.30 31.46 7.50
C LYS A 143 -2.82 31.70 7.84
N LEU A 144 -2.19 30.77 8.56
CA LEU A 144 -0.83 30.95 9.11
C LEU A 144 0.18 29.92 8.60
N THR A 145 -0.29 28.82 8.03
CA THR A 145 0.57 27.70 7.62
C THR A 145 0.11 27.10 6.30
N SER A 146 1.07 26.54 5.56
CA SER A 146 0.80 25.65 4.43
C SER A 146 1.34 24.26 4.74
N PHE A 147 0.61 23.24 4.34
CA PHE A 147 0.98 21.85 4.55
C PHE A 147 0.67 21.01 3.31
N TYR A 148 1.27 19.83 3.24
CA TYR A 148 0.98 18.85 2.20
C TYR A 148 0.33 17.62 2.82
N LEU A 149 -0.69 17.11 2.14
CA LEU A 149 -1.35 15.85 2.44
C LEU A 149 -1.10 14.90 1.28
N THR A 150 -1.01 13.62 1.60
CA THR A 150 -1.11 12.57 0.58
C THR A 150 -2.39 11.79 0.76
N VAL A 151 -3.08 11.55 -0.34
CA VAL A 151 -4.37 10.87 -0.36
C VAL A 151 -4.29 9.74 -1.35
N ASP A 152 -4.66 8.55 -0.90
CA ASP A 152 -4.74 7.38 -1.75
C ASP A 152 -5.78 7.59 -2.85
N ALA A 153 -5.36 7.59 -4.11
CA ALA A 153 -6.24 7.82 -5.25
C ALA A 153 -7.13 6.60 -5.56
N VAL A 154 -6.87 5.45 -4.91
CA VAL A 154 -7.72 4.25 -5.01
C VAL A 154 -8.85 4.31 -3.99
N THR A 155 -8.57 4.67 -2.74
CA THR A 155 -9.56 4.60 -1.64
C THR A 155 -10.07 5.94 -1.14
N GLY A 156 -9.42 7.06 -1.48
CA GLY A 156 -9.71 8.38 -0.92
C GLY A 156 -9.24 8.58 0.52
N LYS A 157 -8.60 7.58 1.13
CA LYS A 157 -8.11 7.66 2.51
C LYS A 157 -6.85 8.52 2.60
N TYR A 158 -6.73 9.24 3.72
CA TYR A 158 -5.50 9.92 4.08
C TYR A 158 -4.39 8.89 4.31
N HIS A 159 -3.19 9.19 3.82
CA HIS A 159 -2.02 8.38 4.05
C HIS A 159 -0.90 9.28 4.59
N PRO A 160 -0.41 9.02 5.82
CA PRO A 160 0.83 9.63 6.27
C PRO A 160 1.98 8.92 5.56
N LEU A 161 2.68 9.63 4.66
CA LEU A 161 3.92 9.15 4.05
C LEU A 161 5.13 9.41 4.93
#